data_AF-A0A2N0HEZ7-F1
#
_entry.id   AF-A0A2N0HEZ7-F1
#
_cell.length_a   1.000
_cell.length_b   1.000
_cell.length_c   1.000
_cell.angle_alpha   90.00
_cell.angle_beta   90.00
_cell.angle_gamma   90.00
#
_symmetry.space_group_name_H-M   'P 1'
#
loop_
_entity.id
_entity.type
_entity.pdbx_description
1 polymer ?
#
loop_
_entity_poly.entity_id
_entity_poly.type
_entity_poly.pdbx_seq_one_letter_code
_entity_poly.pdbx_strand_id
1 'polypeptide(L)'
;MRQFSSIQTKITAKNIHFYAAIGLTSVRFAELESLIFHIIEKLINSDDKIISSTLIEKNSLESNLNLLLKINRSRQYKEEKLYKIVTEIRPLKDKRNLFIHGVWSDVIVEANVEYMCCSNHKHIYKKLPDGREWRRYAGERFTLEELEEITIKINPILLDLLSILEELEEKDFH
;
A
#
# COMPACT_ATOMS: atom_id res chain seq x y z
N MET A 1 27.48 -19.01 8.78
CA MET A 1 26.36 -19.50 7.97
C MET A 1 25.22 -19.84 8.94
N ARG A 2 24.19 -18.99 9.10
CA ARG A 2 23.05 -19.32 9.98
C ARG A 2 22.16 -20.32 9.27
N GLN A 3 21.92 -21.46 9.91
CA GLN A 3 20.99 -22.48 9.44
C GLN A 3 19.59 -21.86 9.28
N PHE A 4 18.95 -22.12 8.15
CA PHE A 4 17.52 -21.93 7.92
C PHE A 4 16.70 -22.94 8.73
N SER A 5 16.98 -23.10 10.03
CA SER A 5 16.19 -23.97 10.90
C SER A 5 14.87 -23.28 11.21
N SER A 6 13.85 -23.65 10.44
CA SER A 6 12.41 -23.43 10.62
C SER A 6 11.93 -21.97 10.73
N ILE A 7 11.91 -21.25 9.61
CA ILE A 7 10.89 -20.19 9.40
C ILE A 7 9.70 -20.84 8.68
N GLN A 8 9.14 -21.90 9.27
CA GLN A 8 7.80 -22.35 8.92
C GLN A 8 6.94 -21.96 10.11
N THR A 9 6.30 -20.82 10.00
CA THR A 9 5.22 -20.43 10.91
C THR A 9 4.17 -21.53 10.86
N LYS A 10 3.87 -22.13 12.02
CA LYS A 10 2.84 -23.16 12.10
C LYS A 10 1.49 -22.48 11.90
N ILE A 11 0.67 -22.97 10.97
CA ILE A 11 -0.71 -22.49 10.86
C ILE A 11 -1.46 -22.94 12.11
N THR A 12 -1.79 -21.99 12.98
CA THR A 12 -2.61 -22.17 14.17
C THR A 12 -3.91 -21.41 14.00
N ALA A 13 -4.96 -21.78 14.75
CA ALA A 13 -6.23 -21.06 14.72
C ALA A 13 -6.05 -19.55 15.00
N LYS A 14 -5.12 -19.18 15.90
CA LYS A 14 -4.80 -17.78 16.20
C LYS A 14 -4.12 -17.07 15.03
N ASN A 15 -3.12 -17.72 14.41
CA ASN A 15 -2.42 -17.17 13.24
C ASN A 15 -3.35 -16.95 12.04
N ILE A 16 -4.40 -17.78 11.88
CA ILE A 16 -5.33 -17.67 10.74
C ILE A 16 -6.03 -16.31 10.72
N HIS A 17 -6.51 -15.80 11.85
CA HIS A 17 -7.23 -14.52 11.88
C HIS A 17 -6.33 -13.36 11.46
N PHE A 18 -5.09 -13.32 11.97
CA PHE A 18 -4.13 -12.31 11.56
C PHE A 18 -3.74 -12.44 10.09
N TYR A 19 -3.48 -13.65 9.60
CA TYR A 19 -3.15 -13.87 8.18
C TYR A 19 -4.31 -13.51 7.26
N ALA A 20 -5.55 -13.77 7.67
CA ALA A 20 -6.73 -13.32 6.94
C ALA A 20 -6.81 -11.79 6.87
N ALA A 21 -6.59 -11.10 7.99
CA ALA A 21 -6.56 -9.62 8.02
C ALA A 21 -5.42 -9.03 7.17
N ILE A 22 -4.21 -9.60 7.26
CA ILE A 22 -3.05 -9.21 6.44
C ILE A 22 -3.36 -9.44 4.95
N GLY A 23 -3.91 -10.60 4.61
CA GLY A 23 -4.27 -10.96 3.24
C GLY A 23 -5.32 -10.01 2.68
N LEU A 24 -6.41 -9.76 3.42
CA LEU A 24 -7.45 -8.81 3.02
C LEU A 24 -6.88 -7.40 2.83
N THR A 25 -6.07 -6.90 3.77
CA THR A 25 -5.44 -5.59 3.66
C THR A 25 -4.55 -5.50 2.42
N SER A 26 -3.79 -6.57 2.13
CA SER A 26 -2.93 -6.65 0.95
C SER A 26 -3.73 -6.59 -0.35
N VAL A 27 -4.86 -7.29 -0.41
CA VAL A 27 -5.80 -7.22 -1.55
C VAL A 27 -6.34 -5.80 -1.72
N ARG A 28 -6.76 -5.13 -0.64
CA ARG A 28 -7.25 -3.75 -0.72
C ARG A 28 -6.19 -2.76 -1.22
N PHE A 29 -4.92 -2.94 -0.84
CA PHE A 29 -3.84 -2.13 -1.41
C PHE A 29 -3.63 -2.41 -2.90
N ALA A 30 -3.70 -3.67 -3.33
CA ALA A 30 -3.58 -4.03 -4.75
C ALA A 30 -4.73 -3.43 -5.58
N GLU A 31 -5.97 -3.50 -5.08
CA GLU A 31 -7.14 -2.86 -5.71
C GLU A 31 -6.96 -1.34 -5.82
N LEU A 32 -6.49 -0.68 -4.76
CA LEU A 32 -6.23 0.76 -4.75
C LEU A 32 -5.22 1.16 -5.83
N GLU A 33 -4.14 0.39 -5.97
CA GLU A 33 -3.14 0.62 -7.01
C GLU A 33 -3.68 0.40 -8.41
N SER A 34 -4.48 -0.65 -8.59
CA SER A 34 -5.13 -0.95 -9.87
C SER A 34 -6.09 0.16 -10.29
N LEU A 35 -6.88 0.70 -9.36
CA LEU A 35 -7.80 1.79 -9.66
C LEU A 35 -7.07 3.09 -10.03
N ILE A 36 -6.01 3.43 -9.29
CA ILE A 36 -5.17 4.58 -9.64
C ILE A 36 -4.59 4.41 -11.05
N PHE A 37 -4.08 3.20 -11.36
CA PHE A 37 -3.56 2.88 -12.68
C PHE A 37 -4.60 3.14 -13.76
N HIS A 38 -5.81 2.57 -13.64
CA HIS A 38 -6.86 2.74 -14.63
C HIS A 38 -7.35 4.19 -14.77
N ILE A 39 -7.46 4.93 -13.67
CA ILE A 39 -7.80 6.35 -13.72
C ILE A 39 -6.74 7.13 -14.50
N ILE A 40 -5.46 6.86 -14.27
CA ILE A 40 -4.37 7.50 -15.03
C ILE A 40 -4.49 7.15 -16.52
N GLU A 41 -4.73 5.88 -16.87
CA GLU A 41 -4.90 5.48 -18.28
C GLU A 41 -6.04 6.23 -18.96
N LYS A 42 -7.19 6.33 -18.29
CA LYS A 42 -8.36 7.06 -18.78
C LYS A 42 -8.08 8.55 -18.95
N LEU A 43 -7.35 9.17 -18.02
CA LEU A 43 -6.98 10.57 -18.11
C LEU A 43 -5.90 10.84 -19.18
N ILE A 44 -5.01 9.89 -19.47
CA ILE A 44 -4.06 10.00 -20.59
C ILE A 44 -4.84 10.04 -21.90
N ASN A 45 -5.87 9.19 -22.03
CA ASN A 45 -6.70 9.09 -23.23
C ASN A 45 -5.83 8.92 -24.50
N SER A 46 -4.97 7.91 -24.50
CA SER A 46 -4.21 7.52 -25.69
C SER A 46 -4.96 6.44 -26.45
N ASP A 47 -5.09 6.63 -27.77
CA ASP A 47 -5.57 5.59 -28.69
C ASP A 47 -4.73 4.30 -28.59
N ASP A 48 -3.51 4.42 -28.10
CA ASP A 48 -2.59 3.32 -27.83
C ASP A 48 -2.45 3.04 -26.33
N LYS A 49 -3.06 1.93 -25.87
CA LYS A 49 -2.96 1.42 -24.49
C LYS A 49 -1.55 0.96 -24.10
N ILE A 50 -0.66 0.75 -25.09
CA ILE A 50 0.74 0.37 -24.83
C ILE A 50 1.51 1.58 -24.26
N ILE A 51 1.19 2.79 -24.71
CA ILE A 51 1.84 4.01 -24.21
C ILE A 51 1.49 4.25 -22.74
N SER A 52 0.19 4.15 -22.38
CA SER A 52 -0.25 4.34 -21.00
C SER A 52 0.37 3.29 -20.07
N SER A 53 0.32 2.01 -20.45
CA SER A 53 0.90 0.94 -19.65
C SER A 53 2.42 1.06 -19.49
N THR A 54 3.16 1.42 -20.54
CA THR A 54 4.61 1.63 -20.49
C THR A 54 5.02 2.77 -19.55
N LEU A 55 4.20 3.83 -19.45
CA LEU A 55 4.47 4.97 -18.57
C LEU A 55 4.27 4.63 -17.08
N ILE A 56 3.54 3.57 -16.77
CA ILE A 56 3.03 3.30 -15.42
C ILE A 56 3.54 1.96 -14.85
N GLU A 57 3.93 0.99 -15.69
CA GLU A 57 4.26 -0.40 -15.29
C GLU A 57 5.29 -0.57 -14.16
N LYS A 58 6.26 0.35 -14.06
CA LYS A 58 7.37 0.27 -13.09
C LYS A 58 7.31 1.35 -12.03
N ASN A 59 6.21 2.09 -11.98
CA ASN A 59 6.08 3.20 -11.05
C ASN A 59 5.79 2.69 -9.63
N SER A 60 6.37 3.39 -8.66
CA SER A 60 5.92 3.28 -7.28
C SER A 60 4.53 3.91 -7.13
N LEU A 61 3.79 3.54 -6.08
CA LEU A 61 2.53 4.20 -5.71
C LEU A 61 2.71 5.73 -5.64
N GLU A 62 3.79 6.22 -5.05
CA GLU A 62 4.09 7.66 -5.00
C GLU A 62 4.23 8.29 -6.39
N SER A 63 4.96 7.61 -7.28
CA SER A 63 5.13 8.05 -8.66
C SER A 63 3.78 8.13 -9.38
N ASN A 64 2.90 7.14 -9.17
CA ASN A 64 1.56 7.12 -9.74
C ASN A 64 0.66 8.23 -9.19
N LEU A 65 0.67 8.48 -7.87
CA LEU A 65 -0.09 9.57 -7.27
C LEU A 65 0.35 10.95 -7.82
N ASN A 66 1.66 11.15 -7.99
CA ASN A 66 2.18 12.39 -8.56
C ASN A 66 1.87 12.52 -10.06
N LEU A 67 1.92 11.41 -10.81
CA LEU A 67 1.54 11.37 -12.22
C LEU A 67 0.05 11.69 -12.40
N LEU A 68 -0.82 11.11 -11.57
CA LEU A 68 -2.26 11.38 -11.53
C LEU A 68 -2.53 12.88 -11.35
N LEU A 69 -1.94 13.51 -10.34
CA LEU A 69 -2.10 14.96 -10.12
C LEU A 69 -1.55 15.78 -11.29
N LYS A 70 -0.42 15.37 -11.87
CA LYS A 70 0.21 16.09 -12.99
C LYS A 70 -0.66 16.06 -14.25
N ILE A 71 -1.18 14.90 -14.63
CA ILE A 71 -2.08 14.75 -15.79
C ILE A 71 -3.39 15.50 -15.52
N ASN A 72 -3.91 15.40 -14.29
CA ASN A 72 -5.18 16.02 -13.96
C ASN A 72 -5.15 17.54 -14.04
N ARG A 73 -4.01 18.20 -13.77
CA ARG A 73 -3.85 19.65 -14.00
C ARG A 73 -4.09 20.07 -15.45
N SER A 74 -3.77 19.20 -16.41
CA SER A 74 -4.02 19.46 -17.83
C SER A 74 -5.46 19.13 -18.23
N ARG A 75 -6.06 18.10 -17.62
CA ARG A 75 -7.43 17.65 -17.91
C ARG A 75 -8.51 18.41 -17.14
N GLN A 76 -8.15 19.08 -16.05
CA GLN A 76 -9.03 19.83 -15.15
C GLN A 76 -10.23 19.02 -14.63
N TYR A 77 -10.09 17.70 -14.50
CA TYR A 77 -11.16 16.82 -14.03
C TYR A 77 -11.19 16.79 -12.49
N LYS A 78 -12.27 17.32 -11.88
CA LYS A 78 -12.54 17.26 -10.43
C LYS A 78 -11.28 17.42 -9.55
N GLU A 79 -10.51 18.48 -9.79
CA GLU A 79 -9.17 18.65 -9.21
C GLU A 79 -9.14 18.51 -7.69
N GLU A 80 -10.10 19.13 -7.00
CA GLU A 80 -10.22 19.07 -5.54
C GLU A 80 -10.48 17.64 -5.02
N LYS A 81 -11.37 16.88 -5.70
CA LYS A 81 -11.70 15.50 -5.32
C LYS A 81 -10.47 14.61 -5.46
N LEU A 82 -9.77 14.68 -6.59
CA LEU A 82 -8.56 13.89 -6.82
C LEU A 82 -7.43 14.28 -5.88
N TYR A 83 -7.26 15.58 -5.59
CA TYR A 83 -6.27 16.04 -4.62
C TYR A 83 -6.55 15.52 -3.20
N LYS A 84 -7.82 15.54 -2.77
CA LYS A 84 -8.25 14.98 -1.48
C LYS A 84 -7.93 13.50 -1.38
N ILE A 85 -8.31 12.71 -2.38
CA ILE A 85 -8.03 11.27 -2.44
C ILE A 85 -6.52 11.00 -2.36
N VAL A 86 -5.71 11.69 -3.16
CA VAL A 86 -4.24 11.52 -3.12
C VAL A 86 -3.67 11.84 -1.73
N THR A 87 -4.21 12.86 -1.07
CA THR A 87 -3.79 13.25 0.29
C THR A 87 -4.13 12.19 1.32
N GLU A 88 -5.27 11.50 1.19
CA GLU A 88 -5.68 10.40 2.07
C GLU A 88 -4.84 9.13 1.84
N ILE A 89 -4.40 8.87 0.61
CA ILE A 89 -3.59 7.68 0.26
C ILE A 89 -2.14 7.81 0.72
N ARG A 90 -1.53 8.99 0.61
CA ARG A 90 -0.12 9.23 0.95
C ARG A 90 0.32 8.68 2.31
N PRO A 91 -0.39 8.90 3.43
CA PRO A 91 0.01 8.35 4.72
C PRO A 91 -0.06 6.81 4.80
N LEU A 92 -0.81 6.16 3.90
CA LEU A 92 -0.95 4.70 3.88
C LEU A 92 0.19 4.00 3.12
N LYS A 93 1.01 4.74 2.35
CA LYS A 93 2.08 4.20 1.52
C LYS A 93 3.11 3.39 2.31
N ASP A 94 3.53 3.88 3.47
CA ASP A 94 4.54 3.21 4.28
C ASP A 94 3.99 1.91 4.86
N LYS A 95 2.70 1.92 5.24
CA LYS A 95 1.99 0.71 5.67
C LYS A 95 1.90 -0.30 4.53
N ARG A 96 1.45 0.09 3.35
CA ARG A 96 1.39 -0.77 2.15
C ARG A 96 2.67 -1.57 1.93
N ASN A 97 3.83 -0.93 2.07
CA ASN A 97 5.11 -1.61 1.88
C ASN A 97 5.36 -2.75 2.89
N LEU A 98 4.83 -2.65 4.11
CA LEU A 98 4.88 -3.71 5.11
C LEU A 98 3.98 -4.88 4.72
N PHE A 99 2.79 -4.63 4.16
CA PHE A 99 1.88 -5.69 3.73
C PHE A 99 2.38 -6.44 2.50
N ILE A 100 3.04 -5.75 1.56
CA ILE A 100 3.52 -6.38 0.31
C ILE A 100 4.91 -7.00 0.44
N HIS A 101 5.82 -6.37 1.20
CA HIS A 101 7.24 -6.77 1.25
C HIS A 101 7.73 -7.15 2.65
N GLY A 102 6.86 -7.05 3.66
CA GLY A 102 7.22 -7.34 5.04
C GLY A 102 7.35 -8.83 5.34
N VAL A 103 8.16 -9.13 6.34
CA VAL A 103 8.29 -10.44 6.94
C VAL A 103 7.56 -10.40 8.28
N TRP A 104 6.46 -11.15 8.35
CA TRP A 104 5.58 -11.24 9.50
C TRP A 104 6.01 -12.36 10.44
N SER A 105 5.99 -12.10 11.76
CA SER A 105 6.24 -13.11 12.80
C SER A 105 5.03 -14.03 13.01
N ASP A 106 5.17 -15.10 13.81
CA ASP A 106 3.99 -15.73 14.43
C ASP A 106 3.30 -14.76 15.42
N VAL A 107 2.08 -15.09 15.84
CA VAL A 107 1.37 -14.36 16.91
C VAL A 107 2.16 -14.46 18.22
N ILE A 108 2.41 -13.31 18.82
CA ILE A 108 3.04 -13.14 20.13
C ILE A 108 1.96 -12.74 21.12
N VAL A 109 1.98 -13.34 22.31
CA VAL A 109 1.08 -13.02 23.42
C VAL A 109 1.91 -12.45 24.56
N GLU A 110 1.71 -11.18 24.87
CA GLU A 110 2.42 -10.47 25.94
C GLU A 110 1.45 -9.58 26.71
N ALA A 111 1.47 -9.66 28.04
CA ALA A 111 0.58 -8.88 28.90
C ALA A 111 -0.92 -8.92 28.48
N ASN A 112 -1.41 -10.10 28.08
CA ASN A 112 -2.76 -10.35 27.56
C ASN A 112 -3.11 -9.64 26.24
N VAL A 113 -2.12 -9.16 25.49
CA VAL A 113 -2.31 -8.60 24.15
C VAL A 113 -1.71 -9.55 23.12
N GLU A 114 -2.50 -9.88 22.10
CA GLU A 114 -2.05 -10.67 20.95
C GLU A 114 -1.64 -9.73 19.81
N TYR A 115 -0.46 -9.94 19.25
CA TYR A 115 0.05 -9.13 18.14
C TYR A 115 1.01 -9.91 17.24
N MET A 116 1.24 -9.38 16.04
CA MET A 116 2.31 -9.81 15.15
C MET A 116 3.27 -8.65 14.88
N CYS A 117 4.53 -8.98 14.67
CA CYS A 117 5.54 -8.02 14.24
C CYS A 117 5.77 -8.15 12.75
N CYS A 118 5.77 -7.04 12.03
CA CYS A 118 6.17 -6.95 10.65
C CYS A 118 7.51 -6.23 10.54
N SER A 119 8.54 -6.94 10.08
CA SER A 119 9.84 -6.36 9.79
C SER A 119 10.05 -6.21 8.29
N ASN A 120 10.73 -5.15 7.88
CA ASN A 120 11.30 -5.08 6.54
C ASN A 120 12.81 -5.33 6.62
N HIS A 121 13.44 -5.77 5.53
CA HIS A 121 14.88 -6.01 5.48
C HIS A 121 15.73 -4.72 5.49
N LYS A 122 15.13 -3.57 5.82
CA LYS A 122 15.84 -2.29 5.79
C LYS A 122 16.83 -2.21 6.96
N HIS A 123 18.01 -1.69 6.64
CA HIS A 123 18.98 -1.27 7.64
C HIS A 123 18.81 0.24 7.85
N ILE A 124 18.61 0.65 9.09
CA ILE A 124 18.55 2.05 9.50
C ILE A 124 19.99 2.50 9.76
N TYR A 125 20.41 3.51 9.00
CA TYR A 125 21.66 4.21 9.25
C TYR A 125 21.40 5.36 10.23
N LYS A 126 22.17 5.41 11.32
CA LYS A 126 22.21 6.56 12.23
C LYS A 126 23.63 7.08 12.33
N LYS A 127 23.81 8.36 12.00
CA LYS A 127 25.07 9.07 12.24
C LYS A 127 25.09 9.53 13.70
N LEU A 128 26.07 9.05 14.46
CA LEU A 128 26.28 9.44 15.86
C LEU A 128 27.45 10.44 15.94
N PRO A 129 27.56 11.24 17.02
CA PRO A 129 28.66 12.21 17.19
C PRO A 129 30.07 11.59 17.10
N ASP A 130 30.18 10.33 17.49
CA ASP A 130 31.40 9.54 17.70
C ASP A 130 31.49 8.33 16.75
N GLY A 131 30.58 8.21 15.78
CA GLY A 131 30.65 7.11 14.82
C GLY A 131 29.43 6.93 13.93
N ARG A 132 29.28 5.71 13.44
CA ARG A 132 28.18 5.29 12.56
C ARG A 132 27.58 4.01 13.10
N GLU A 133 26.26 3.94 13.06
CA GLU A 133 25.53 2.76 13.50
C GLU A 133 24.57 2.30 12.42
N TRP A 134 24.61 1.01 12.15
CA TRP A 134 23.65 0.32 11.29
C TRP A 134 22.81 -0.59 12.18
N ARG A 135 21.51 -0.35 12.25
CA ARG A 135 20.56 -1.18 13.00
C ARG A 135 19.58 -1.81 12.03
N ARG A 136 19.23 -3.09 12.21
CA ARG A 136 18.10 -3.67 11.48
C ARG A 136 16.81 -3.01 11.97
N TYR A 137 15.90 -2.64 11.06
CA TYR A 137 14.58 -2.12 11.44
C TYR A 137 13.91 -3.09 12.41
N ALA A 138 13.48 -2.60 13.58
CA ALA A 138 12.99 -3.44 14.68
C ALA A 138 11.64 -4.11 14.39
N GLY A 139 11.01 -3.75 13.27
CA GLY A 139 9.67 -4.17 12.93
C GLY A 139 8.62 -3.26 13.58
N GLU A 140 7.45 -3.22 12.97
CA GLU A 140 6.25 -2.57 13.49
C GLU A 140 5.34 -3.64 14.07
N ARG A 141 4.72 -3.35 15.22
CA ARG A 141 3.78 -4.24 15.89
C ARG A 141 2.37 -3.93 15.40
N PHE A 142 1.58 -4.98 15.18
CA PHE A 142 0.17 -4.88 14.82
C PHE A 142 -0.68 -5.85 15.65
N THR A 143 -1.70 -5.32 16.33
CA THR A 143 -2.83 -6.11 16.83
C THR A 143 -3.79 -6.44 15.68
N LEU A 144 -4.71 -7.38 15.90
CA LEU A 144 -5.73 -7.69 14.90
C LEU A 144 -6.62 -6.47 14.59
N GLU A 145 -7.02 -5.74 15.62
CA GLU A 145 -7.81 -4.50 15.50
C GLU A 145 -7.08 -3.44 14.66
N GLU A 146 -5.78 -3.25 14.88
CA GLU A 146 -4.98 -2.30 14.09
C GLU A 146 -4.90 -2.68 12.60
N LEU A 147 -4.86 -3.98 12.28
CA LEU A 147 -4.90 -4.47 10.89
C LEU A 147 -6.27 -4.21 10.26
N GLU A 148 -7.35 -4.49 11.00
CA GLU A 148 -8.72 -4.27 10.56
C GLU A 148 -9.01 -2.77 10.36
N GLU A 149 -8.54 -1.90 11.25
CA GLU A 149 -8.64 -0.46 11.10
C GLU A 149 -7.99 0.05 9.81
N ILE A 150 -6.82 -0.50 9.43
CA ILE A 150 -6.16 -0.13 8.18
C ILE A 150 -7.04 -0.49 6.99
N THR A 151 -7.62 -1.70 6.99
CA THR A 151 -8.56 -2.14 5.96
C THR A 151 -9.78 -1.21 5.87
N ILE A 152 -10.38 -0.89 7.02
CA ILE A 152 -11.55 0.00 7.11
C ILE A 152 -11.22 1.39 6.56
N LYS A 153 -10.02 1.91 6.81
CA LYS A 153 -9.54 3.21 6.29
C LYS A 153 -9.35 3.21 4.77
N ILE A 154 -8.99 2.08 4.16
CA ILE A 154 -8.80 1.97 2.70
C ILE A 154 -10.15 1.91 1.96
N ASN A 155 -11.17 1.27 2.54
CA ASN A 155 -12.47 1.08 1.88
C ASN A 155 -13.13 2.36 1.33
N PRO A 156 -13.28 3.47 2.07
CA PRO A 156 -13.90 4.68 1.52
C PRO A 156 -13.10 5.26 0.35
N ILE A 157 -11.76 5.16 0.40
CA ILE A 157 -10.88 5.60 -0.70
C ILE A 157 -11.14 4.77 -1.96
N LEU A 158 -11.29 3.44 -1.81
CA LEU A 158 -11.62 2.56 -2.94
C LEU A 158 -12.96 2.91 -3.57
N LEU A 159 -13.97 3.20 -2.77
CA LEU A 159 -15.29 3.61 -3.27
C LEU A 159 -15.21 4.94 -4.03
N ASP A 160 -14.44 5.90 -3.51
CA ASP A 160 -14.22 7.18 -4.19
C ASP A 160 -13.46 7.03 -5.52
N LEU A 161 -12.47 6.14 -5.57
CA LEU A 161 -11.72 5.81 -6.79
C LEU A 161 -12.59 5.08 -7.82
N LEU A 162 -13.40 4.11 -7.38
CA LEU A 162 -14.35 3.39 -8.25
C LEU A 162 -15.35 4.37 -8.87
N SER A 163 -15.96 5.24 -8.07
CA SER A 163 -16.87 6.27 -8.56
C SER A 163 -16.21 7.19 -9.59
N ILE A 164 -14.93 7.53 -9.41
CA ILE A 164 -14.20 8.32 -10.42
C ILE A 164 -13.99 7.52 -11.70
N LEU A 165 -13.58 6.26 -11.60
CA LEU A 165 -13.34 5.43 -12.76
C LEU A 165 -14.63 5.24 -13.58
N GLU A 166 -15.75 4.93 -12.94
CA GLU A 166 -17.06 4.82 -13.57
C GLU A 166 -17.45 6.11 -14.32
N GLU A 167 -17.29 7.27 -13.68
CA GLU A 167 -17.56 8.57 -14.33
C GLU A 167 -16.64 8.85 -15.53
N LEU A 168 -15.38 8.42 -15.49
CA LEU A 168 -14.44 8.57 -16.59
C LEU A 168 -14.72 7.56 -17.72
N GLU A 169 -15.40 6.46 -17.44
CA GLU A 169 -15.84 5.48 -18.44
C GLU A 169 -17.11 5.92 -19.16
N GLU A 170 -18.03 6.58 -18.46
CA GLU A 170 -19.25 7.15 -19.07
C GLU A 170 -18.96 8.37 -19.95
N LYS A 171 -17.92 9.13 -19.60
CA LYS A 171 -17.43 10.26 -20.38
C LYS A 171 -16.34 9.74 -21.31
N ASP A 172 -16.68 9.27 -22.49
CA ASP A 172 -15.69 9.16 -23.56
C ASP A 172 -15.09 10.56 -23.77
N PHE A 173 -13.92 10.81 -23.17
CA PHE A 173 -13.15 12.03 -23.41
C PHE A 173 -12.65 11.90 -24.85
N HIS A 174 -13.34 12.50 -25.82
CA HIS A 174 -12.84 12.69 -27.18
C HIS A 174 -12.01 13.97 -27.27
#